data_AF-A0A2A6RKZ4-F1
#
_entry.id   AF-A0A2A6RKZ4-F1
#
_cell.length_a   1.000
_cell.length_b   1.000
_cell.length_c   1.000
_cell.angle_alpha   90.00
_cell.angle_beta   90.00
_cell.angle_gamma   90.00
#
_symmetry.space_group_name_H-M   'P 1'
#
loop_
_entity.id
_entity.type
_entity.pdbx_description
1 polymer ?
#
loop_
_entity_poly.entity_id
_entity_poly.type
_entity_poly.pdbx_seq_one_letter_code
_entity_poly.pdbx_strand_id
1 'polypeptide(L)'
;MTQELDIPVTRSLEDYRHEQLLTIEEFAHFLGMTDQTYRRLLANPASVRMPTKRKARAKLGVSPYLIKEFYPPTPAGVIERAHAAIAEADLQGWIAVDPETLEPTGERFDGEGKPM
;
A
#
# COMPACT_ATOMS: atom_id res chain seq x y z
N MET A 1 30.71 3.31 12.60
CA MET A 1 29.89 4.18 11.72
C MET A 1 28.70 3.35 11.28
N THR A 2 27.56 3.54 11.93
CA THR A 2 26.31 2.89 11.53
C THR A 2 25.80 3.67 10.32
N GLN A 3 25.77 3.06 9.14
CA GLN A 3 25.04 3.64 8.01
C GLN A 3 23.56 3.57 8.38
N GLU A 4 22.95 4.72 8.68
CA GLU A 4 21.49 4.85 8.63
C GLU A 4 21.09 4.47 7.21
N LEU A 5 20.45 3.31 7.06
CA LEU A 5 19.72 2.98 5.86
C LEU A 5 18.54 3.94 5.82
N ASP A 6 18.64 5.00 5.02
CA ASP A 6 17.51 5.87 4.71
C ASP A 6 16.55 5.07 3.82
N ILE A 7 15.72 4.24 4.46
CA ILE A 7 14.71 3.44 3.79
C ILE A 7 13.60 4.41 3.38
N PRO A 8 13.37 4.65 2.09
CA PRO A 8 12.40 5.64 1.67
C PRO A 8 11.00 5.16 2.07
N VAL A 9 10.38 5.90 2.99
CA VAL A 9 9.05 5.59 3.52
C VAL A 9 8.01 5.89 2.44
N THR A 10 7.10 4.95 2.19
CA THR A 10 5.93 5.18 1.32
C THR A 10 5.04 6.24 1.95
N ARG A 11 4.71 7.29 1.20
CA ARG A 11 3.88 8.42 1.63
C ARG A 11 2.57 8.49 0.86
N SER A 12 1.61 9.23 1.37
CA SER A 12 0.38 9.56 0.64
C SER A 12 0.56 10.84 -0.19
N LEU A 13 -0.27 11.03 -1.22
CA LEU A 13 -0.35 12.31 -1.94
C LEU A 13 -0.69 13.50 -1.01
N GLU A 14 -1.47 13.26 0.04
CA GLU A 14 -1.81 14.31 1.01
C GLU A 14 -0.61 14.77 1.82
N ASP A 15 0.37 13.91 2.08
CA ASP A 15 1.61 14.31 2.73
C ASP A 15 2.39 15.31 1.85
N TYR A 16 2.52 15.02 0.55
CA TYR A 16 3.16 15.93 -0.41
C TYR A 16 2.41 17.26 -0.55
N ARG A 17 1.06 17.23 -0.49
CA ARG A 17 0.25 18.43 -0.54
C ARG A 17 0.47 19.31 0.69
N HIS A 18 0.42 18.71 1.88
CA HIS A 18 0.58 19.41 3.15
C HIS A 18 1.96 20.05 3.28
N GLU A 19 3.02 19.37 2.84
CA GLU A 19 4.38 19.94 2.84
C GLU A 19 4.51 21.19 1.97
N GLN A 20 3.75 21.25 0.88
CA GLN A 20 3.74 22.41 -0.02
C GLN A 20 2.73 23.49 0.40
N LEU A 21 1.97 23.25 1.47
CA LEU A 21 0.92 24.15 1.98
C LEU A 21 -0.14 24.51 0.92
N LEU A 22 -0.39 23.60 -0.02
CA LEU A 22 -1.34 23.81 -1.11
C LEU A 22 -2.75 23.37 -0.72
N THR A 23 -3.75 24.08 -1.21
CA THR A 23 -5.13 23.60 -1.22
C THR A 23 -5.27 22.37 -2.13
N ILE A 24 -6.38 21.64 -1.98
CA ILE A 24 -6.67 20.50 -2.84
C ILE A 24 -6.75 20.93 -4.32
N GLU A 25 -7.38 22.07 -4.59
CA GLU A 25 -7.54 22.60 -5.94
C GLU A 25 -6.20 22.92 -6.60
N GLU A 26 -5.32 23.65 -5.89
CA GLU A 26 -3.98 24.01 -6.38
C GLU A 26 -3.13 22.77 -6.64
N PHE A 27 -3.17 21.79 -5.73
CA PHE A 27 -2.39 20.56 -5.89
C PHE A 27 -2.93 19.66 -7.00
N ALA A 28 -4.25 19.53 -7.12
CA ALA A 28 -4.86 18.81 -8.24
C ALA A 28 -4.47 19.45 -9.58
N HIS A 29 -4.49 20.79 -9.66
CA HIS A 29 -4.05 21.53 -10.83
C HIS A 29 -2.57 21.28 -11.14
N PHE A 30 -1.68 21.34 -10.13
CA PHE A 30 -0.26 21.01 -10.27
C PHE A 30 -0.03 19.61 -10.85
N LEU A 31 -0.80 18.61 -10.39
CA LEU A 31 -0.74 17.23 -10.89
C LEU A 31 -1.38 17.05 -12.28
N GLY A 32 -1.98 18.10 -12.84
CA GLY A 32 -2.65 18.07 -14.15
C GLY A 32 -3.97 17.31 -14.14
N MET A 33 -4.74 17.40 -13.05
CA MET A 33 -6.05 16.78 -12.92
C MET A 33 -7.07 17.71 -12.25
N THR A 34 -8.36 17.33 -12.29
CA THR A 34 -9.42 18.08 -11.60
C THR A 34 -9.47 17.71 -10.12
N ASP A 35 -9.99 18.60 -9.26
CA ASP A 35 -10.23 18.32 -7.83
C ASP A 35 -11.03 17.01 -7.66
N GLN A 36 -12.11 16.82 -8.42
CA GLN A 36 -12.90 15.58 -8.40
C GLN A 36 -12.05 14.33 -8.72
N THR A 37 -11.13 14.43 -9.69
CA THR A 37 -10.24 13.30 -10.03
C THR A 37 -9.23 13.03 -8.92
N TYR A 38 -8.72 14.08 -8.29
CA TYR A 38 -7.81 13.96 -7.16
C TYR A 38 -8.50 13.33 -5.94
N ARG A 39 -9.69 13.79 -5.55
CA ARG A 39 -10.48 13.16 -4.46
C ARG A 39 -10.78 11.69 -4.75
N ARG A 40 -11.11 11.36 -6.00
CA ARG A 40 -11.32 9.97 -6.43
C ARG A 40 -10.03 9.15 -6.35
N LEU A 41 -8.88 9.74 -6.67
CA LEU A 41 -7.57 9.10 -6.55
C LEU A 41 -7.26 8.76 -5.08
N LEU A 42 -7.57 9.65 -4.14
CA LEU A 42 -7.41 9.40 -2.71
C LEU A 42 -8.36 8.31 -2.18
N ALA A 43 -9.64 8.37 -2.58
CA ALA A 43 -10.67 7.46 -2.06
C ALA A 43 -10.60 6.05 -2.67
N ASN A 44 -10.35 5.96 -3.98
CA ASN A 44 -10.26 4.69 -4.70
C ASN A 44 -9.26 4.81 -5.85
N PRO A 45 -7.96 4.62 -5.58
CA PRO A 45 -6.93 4.73 -6.59
C PRO A 45 -7.19 3.83 -7.80
N ALA A 46 -7.73 2.64 -7.63
CA ALA A 46 -7.99 1.69 -8.72
C ALA A 46 -8.99 2.23 -9.76
N SER A 47 -9.88 3.15 -9.36
CA SER A 47 -10.84 3.78 -10.26
C SER A 47 -10.24 4.84 -11.19
N VAL A 48 -9.02 5.31 -10.92
CA VAL A 48 -8.34 6.34 -11.73
C VAL A 48 -7.45 5.66 -12.77
N ARG A 49 -7.62 6.08 -14.03
CA ARG A 49 -6.91 5.49 -15.18
C ARG A 49 -5.38 5.61 -15.01
N MET A 50 -4.66 4.55 -15.35
CA MET A 50 -3.19 4.50 -15.27
C MET A 50 -2.46 5.63 -16.02
N PRO A 51 -2.91 6.10 -17.21
CA PRO A 51 -2.30 7.28 -17.84
C PRO A 51 -2.35 8.55 -16.98
N THR A 52 -3.45 8.79 -16.25
CA THR A 52 -3.59 9.94 -15.35
C THR A 52 -2.60 9.84 -14.19
N LYS A 53 -2.51 8.67 -13.53
CA LYS A 53 -1.53 8.42 -12.47
C LYS A 53 -0.10 8.58 -12.97
N ARG A 54 0.22 8.08 -14.16
CA ARG A 54 1.56 8.21 -14.77
C ARG A 54 1.95 9.67 -14.99
N LYS A 55 1.02 10.52 -15.45
CA LYS A 55 1.27 11.96 -15.62
C LYS A 55 1.51 12.66 -14.28
N ALA A 56 0.66 12.39 -13.28
CA ALA A 56 0.80 12.95 -11.94
C ALA A 56 2.13 12.52 -11.28
N ARG A 57 2.49 11.24 -11.38
CA ARG A 57 3.78 10.72 -10.91
C ARG A 57 4.96 11.42 -11.59
N ALA A 58 4.89 11.62 -12.91
CA ALA A 58 5.95 12.30 -13.65
C ALA A 58 6.14 13.75 -13.20
N LYS A 59 5.07 14.44 -12.78
CA LYS A 59 5.14 15.79 -12.19
C LYS A 59 5.82 15.80 -10.83
N LEU A 60 5.57 14.78 -10.01
CA LEU A 60 6.18 14.65 -8.68
C LEU A 60 7.63 14.14 -8.73
N GLY A 61 8.07 13.53 -9.83
CA GLY A 61 9.44 13.02 -9.96
C GLY A 61 9.74 11.80 -9.08
N VAL A 62 8.71 11.08 -8.64
CA VAL A 62 8.81 9.98 -7.66
C VAL A 62 8.64 8.59 -8.28
N SER A 63 9.22 7.59 -7.63
CA SER A 63 8.91 6.18 -7.90
C SER A 63 7.45 5.87 -7.55
N PRO A 64 6.74 5.01 -8.32
CA PRO A 64 5.34 4.68 -8.03
C PRO A 64 5.17 3.95 -6.70
N TYR A 65 6.24 3.32 -6.17
CA TYR A 65 6.24 2.61 -4.90
C TYR A 65 6.46 3.54 -3.69
N LEU A 66 6.76 4.83 -3.92
CA LEU A 66 6.91 5.81 -2.85
C LEU A 66 5.62 6.58 -2.56
N ILE A 67 4.59 6.41 -3.40
CA ILE A 67 3.29 7.04 -3.21
C ILE A 67 2.20 6.00 -3.23
N LYS A 68 1.51 5.85 -2.09
CA LYS A 68 0.44 4.87 -1.86
C LYS A 68 -0.58 4.82 -2.99
N GLU A 69 -1.05 5.97 -3.47
CA GLU A 69 -2.10 6.06 -4.50
C GLU A 69 -1.61 5.67 -5.92
N PHE A 70 -0.30 5.62 -6.12
CA PHE A 70 0.32 5.19 -7.39
C PHE A 70 0.71 3.72 -7.43
N TYR A 71 0.47 2.98 -6.35
CA TYR A 71 0.75 1.55 -6.34
C TYR A 71 0.02 0.88 -7.51
N PRO A 72 0.73 0.00 -8.23
CA PRO A 72 0.07 -0.84 -9.23
C PRO A 72 -0.98 -1.71 -8.53
N PRO A 73 -2.11 -2.01 -9.19
CA PRO A 73 -3.08 -2.94 -8.64
C PRO A 73 -2.41 -4.29 -8.40
N THR A 74 -2.66 -4.89 -7.24
CA THR A 74 -2.20 -6.25 -6.93
C THR A 74 -2.83 -7.22 -7.94
N PRO A 75 -2.05 -8.11 -8.59
CA PRO A 75 -2.60 -9.06 -9.55
C PRO A 75 -3.68 -9.94 -8.93
N ALA A 76 -4.79 -10.18 -9.63
CA ALA A 76 -5.93 -10.94 -9.12
C ALA A 76 -5.51 -12.33 -8.60
N GLY A 77 -4.67 -13.05 -9.34
CA GLY A 77 -4.18 -14.36 -8.92
C GLY A 77 -3.31 -14.35 -7.65
N VAL A 78 -2.73 -13.21 -7.26
CA VAL A 78 -2.04 -13.08 -5.95
C VAL A 78 -3.07 -12.99 -4.83
N ILE A 79 -4.13 -12.22 -5.04
CA ILE A 79 -5.23 -12.07 -4.08
C ILE A 79 -5.94 -13.41 -3.87
N GLU A 80 -6.27 -14.11 -4.97
CA GLU A 80 -6.91 -15.43 -4.92
C GLU A 80 -6.06 -16.46 -4.16
N ARG A 81 -4.75 -16.52 -4.42
CA ARG A 81 -3.83 -17.40 -3.69
C ARG A 81 -3.74 -17.05 -2.20
N ALA A 82 -3.73 -15.76 -1.86
CA ALA A 82 -3.73 -15.33 -0.47
C ALA A 82 -5.01 -15.77 0.23
N HIS A 83 -6.18 -15.59 -0.39
CA HIS A 83 -7.45 -16.03 0.18
C HIS A 83 -7.52 -17.55 0.33
N ALA A 84 -7.01 -18.31 -0.65
CA ALA A 84 -6.94 -19.77 -0.55
C ALA A 84 -6.04 -20.21 0.62
N ALA A 85 -4.88 -19.57 0.80
CA ALA A 85 -3.97 -19.87 1.91
C ALA A 85 -4.58 -19.51 3.27
N ILE A 86 -5.31 -18.40 3.36
CA ILE A 86 -6.05 -18.01 4.57
C ILE A 86 -7.12 -19.06 4.90
N ALA A 87 -7.93 -19.46 3.91
CA ALA A 87 -8.97 -20.47 4.11
C ALA A 87 -8.40 -21.85 4.49
N GLU A 88 -7.23 -22.21 3.93
CA GLU A 88 -6.51 -23.42 4.32
C GLU A 88 -6.03 -23.33 5.77
N ALA A 89 -5.47 -22.20 6.19
CA ALA A 89 -5.02 -21.98 7.56
C ALA A 89 -6.19 -21.96 8.57
N ASP A 90 -7.34 -21.39 8.20
CA ASP A 90 -8.54 -21.41 9.04
C ASP A 90 -9.09 -22.84 9.24
N LEU A 91 -8.88 -23.73 8.27
CA LEU A 91 -9.30 -25.14 8.35
C LEU A 91 -8.28 -26.03 9.06
N GLN A 92 -6.98 -25.81 8.82
CA GLN A 92 -5.92 -26.68 9.29
C GLN A 92 -5.17 -26.13 10.51
N GLY A 93 -5.45 -24.90 10.93
CA GLY A 93 -4.71 -24.17 11.95
C GLY A 93 -3.57 -23.31 11.38
N TRP A 94 -3.40 -22.13 11.97
CA TRP A 94 -2.37 -21.14 11.70
C TRP A 94 -1.05 -21.53 12.36
N ILE A 95 0.07 -21.36 11.65
CA ILE A 95 1.41 -21.61 12.22
C ILE A 95 1.83 -20.41 13.05
N ALA A 96 2.13 -20.63 14.33
CA ALA A 96 2.69 -19.57 15.17
C ALA A 96 4.10 -19.17 14.74
N VAL A 97 4.43 -17.92 15.02
CA VAL A 97 5.78 -17.38 14.87
C VAL A 97 6.33 -17.03 16.24
N ASP A 98 7.62 -17.23 16.42
CA ASP A 98 8.35 -16.73 17.57
C ASP A 98 8.31 -15.18 17.53
N PRO A 99 7.86 -14.49 18.60
CA PRO A 99 7.68 -13.04 18.58
C PRO A 99 9.00 -12.26 18.57
N GLU A 100 10.12 -12.88 18.95
CA GLU A 100 11.45 -12.25 18.96
C GLU A 100 12.16 -12.42 17.61
N THR A 101 12.00 -13.58 16.96
CA THR A 101 12.71 -13.92 15.71
C THR A 101 11.85 -13.86 14.45
N LEU A 102 10.52 -13.90 14.60
CA LEU A 102 9.52 -14.07 13.53
C LEU A 102 9.68 -15.37 12.73
N GLU A 103 10.46 -16.33 13.22
CA GLU A 103 10.58 -17.65 12.60
C GLU A 103 9.36 -18.52 12.91
N PRO A 104 8.90 -19.38 11.98
CA PRO A 104 7.80 -20.31 12.24
C PRO A 104 8.17 -21.33 13.32
N THR A 105 7.34 -21.49 14.34
CA THR A 105 7.57 -22.46 15.43
C THR A 105 7.16 -23.88 15.06
N GLY A 106 6.28 -24.03 14.06
CA GLY A 106 5.68 -25.30 13.66
C GLY A 106 4.44 -25.69 14.48
N GLU A 107 4.12 -24.96 15.55
CA GLU A 107 2.90 -25.15 16.33
C GLU A 107 1.69 -24.55 15.61
N ARG A 108 0.53 -25.23 15.71
CA ARG A 108 -0.72 -24.83 15.04
C ARG A 108 -1.75 -24.29 16.04
N PHE A 109 -2.45 -23.23 15.63
CA PHE A 109 -3.45 -22.54 16.43
C PHE A 109 -4.73 -22.30 15.64
N ASP A 110 -5.85 -22.17 16.33
CA ASP A 110 -7.20 -22.04 15.75
C ASP A 110 -7.50 -20.66 15.12
N GLY A 111 -6.50 -19.78 15.01
CA GLY A 111 -6.66 -18.40 14.55
C GLY A 111 -7.16 -17.42 15.62
N GLU A 112 -7.69 -17.91 16.75
CA GLU A 112 -7.98 -17.12 17.96
C GLU A 112 -6.81 -17.10 18.96
N GLY A 113 -5.73 -17.81 18.63
CA GLY A 113 -4.55 -17.94 19.48
C GLY A 113 -4.65 -19.07 20.50
N LYS A 114 -5.58 -20.02 20.34
CA LYS A 114 -5.61 -21.25 21.14
C LYS A 114 -4.96 -22.40 20.36
N PRO A 115 -4.19 -23.27 21.03
CA PRO A 115 -3.56 -24.41 20.38
C PRO A 115 -4.64 -25.37 19.85
N MET A 116 -4.40 -25.93 18.66
CA MET A 116 -5.21 -27.00 18.05
C MET A 116 -4.68 -28.39 18.38
#